data_AF-A0AAU3LR56-F1
#
_entry.id   AF-A0AAU3LR56-F1
#
_cell.length_a   1.000
_cell.length_b   1.000
_cell.length_c   1.000
_cell.angle_alpha   90.00
_cell.angle_beta   90.00
_cell.angle_gamma   90.00
#
_symmetry.space_group_name_H-M   'P 1'
#
loop_
_entity.id
_entity.type
_entity.pdbx_description
1 polymer ?
#
loop_
_entity_poly.entity_id
_entity_poly.type
_entity_poly.pdbx_seq_one_letter_code
_entity_poly.pdbx_strand_id
1 'polypeptide(L)'
;MSRDWVRLGHAIEAARDAKGMTQVALAAAADVSESTVQNLEAGKERQRQPPSVKKVEAALGWAPGSADAVLTGGDPTPLAKPGPSAGGALPGEGAAGLPLRILQELSDGPLLDTTVLPLSGDSRMVIVVKGAPDASPDQIRRDLIAWAKAQSVLQNLDHGDGTSETAN
;
A
#
# COMPACT_ATOMS: atom_id res chain seq x y z
N MET A 1 21.24 -25.22 -16.30
CA MET A 1 21.07 -24.79 -14.90
C MET A 1 19.91 -25.58 -14.32
N SER A 2 20.15 -26.32 -13.23
CA SER A 2 19.08 -27.05 -12.53
C SER A 2 18.22 -26.05 -11.76
N ARG A 3 16.89 -26.13 -11.87
CA ARG A 3 15.96 -25.27 -11.12
C ARG A 3 15.60 -25.98 -9.82
N ASP A 4 15.84 -25.33 -8.69
CA ASP A 4 15.57 -25.91 -7.38
C ASP A 4 14.13 -25.60 -6.92
N TRP A 5 13.20 -26.45 -7.37
CA TRP A 5 11.78 -26.34 -7.02
C TRP A 5 11.51 -26.59 -5.54
N VAL A 6 12.32 -27.42 -4.89
CA VAL A 6 12.19 -27.72 -3.45
C VAL A 6 12.55 -26.49 -2.64
N ARG A 7 13.64 -25.81 -3.00
CA ARG A 7 14.01 -24.52 -2.39
C ARG A 7 12.93 -23.47 -2.56
N LEU A 8 12.33 -23.37 -3.75
CA LEU A 8 11.20 -22.45 -3.97
C LEU A 8 10.00 -22.79 -3.08
N GLY A 9 9.66 -24.07 -2.95
CA GLY A 9 8.57 -24.51 -2.09
C GLY A 9 8.76 -24.10 -0.63
N HIS A 10 9.94 -24.37 -0.07
CA HIS A 10 10.29 -23.97 1.30
C HIS A 10 10.31 -22.45 1.49
N ALA A 11 10.78 -21.68 0.51
CA ALA A 11 10.78 -20.22 0.58
C ALA A 11 9.34 -19.66 0.62
N ILE A 12 8.42 -20.24 -0.16
CA ILE A 12 7.00 -19.88 -0.18
C ILE A 12 6.35 -20.21 1.16
N GLU A 13 6.58 -21.41 1.69
CA GLU A 13 6.08 -21.85 2.99
C GLU A 13 6.57 -20.93 4.12
N ALA A 14 7.88 -20.68 4.19
CA ALA A 14 8.46 -19.81 5.22
C ALA A 14 7.92 -18.37 5.14
N ALA A 15 7.75 -17.81 3.94
CA ALA A 15 7.19 -16.47 3.78
C ALA A 15 5.69 -16.41 4.11
N ARG A 16 4.95 -17.48 3.83
CA ARG A 16 3.54 -17.63 4.22
C ARG A 16 3.42 -17.67 5.74
N ASP A 17 4.24 -18.49 6.40
CA ASP A 17 4.25 -18.64 7.86
C ASP A 17 4.68 -17.34 8.57
N ALA A 18 5.69 -16.63 8.04
CA ALA A 18 6.11 -15.32 8.56
C ALA A 18 4.99 -14.27 8.54
N LYS A 19 4.01 -14.42 7.64
CA LYS A 19 2.82 -13.56 7.56
C LYS A 19 1.62 -14.10 8.35
N GLY A 20 1.75 -15.26 9.01
CA GLY A 20 0.65 -15.93 9.72
C GLY A 20 -0.49 -16.37 8.78
N MET A 21 -0.19 -16.61 7.50
CA MET A 21 -1.20 -16.99 6.51
C MET A 21 -1.35 -18.52 6.43
N THR A 22 -2.59 -19.00 6.26
CA THR A 22 -2.85 -20.39 5.86
C THR A 22 -2.66 -20.55 4.35
N GLN A 23 -2.51 -21.79 3.86
CA GLN A 23 -2.43 -22.05 2.41
C GLN A 23 -3.68 -21.53 1.67
N VAL A 24 -4.86 -21.67 2.29
CA VAL A 24 -6.13 -21.11 1.77
C VAL A 24 -6.10 -19.59 1.71
N ALA A 25 -5.57 -18.92 2.74
CA ALA A 25 -5.46 -17.47 2.76
C ALA A 25 -4.48 -16.95 1.70
N LEU A 26 -3.35 -17.65 1.50
CA LEU A 26 -2.41 -17.33 0.43
C LEU A 26 -3.02 -17.55 -0.96
N ALA A 27 -3.77 -18.64 -1.14
CA ALA A 27 -4.46 -18.93 -2.40
C ALA A 27 -5.49 -17.86 -2.75
N ALA A 28 -6.29 -17.43 -1.76
CA ALA A 28 -7.23 -16.33 -1.92
C ALA A 28 -6.53 -15.00 -2.24
N ALA A 29 -5.45 -14.66 -1.52
CA ALA A 29 -4.68 -13.44 -1.77
C ALA A 29 -3.99 -13.43 -3.14
N ALA A 30 -3.60 -14.60 -3.64
CA ALA A 30 -2.95 -14.77 -4.94
C ALA A 30 -3.94 -15.06 -6.09
N ASP A 31 -5.25 -15.14 -5.85
CA ASP A 31 -6.24 -15.50 -6.87
C ASP A 31 -5.86 -16.78 -7.64
N VAL A 32 -5.59 -17.85 -6.87
CA VAL A 32 -5.27 -19.20 -7.35
C VAL A 32 -6.00 -20.25 -6.50
N SER A 33 -6.02 -21.51 -6.96
CA SER A 33 -6.56 -22.60 -6.16
C SER A 33 -5.63 -22.98 -5.01
N GLU A 34 -6.19 -23.46 -3.89
CA GLU A 34 -5.43 -24.01 -2.75
C GLU A 34 -4.47 -25.12 -3.20
N SER A 35 -4.94 -26.02 -4.06
CA SER A 35 -4.12 -27.07 -4.66
C SER A 35 -2.91 -26.51 -5.42
N THR A 36 -3.02 -25.31 -6.01
CA THR A 36 -1.88 -24.65 -6.66
C THR A 36 -0.81 -24.27 -5.64
N VAL A 37 -1.21 -23.67 -4.51
CA VAL A 37 -0.30 -23.31 -3.42
C VAL A 37 0.36 -24.57 -2.83
N GLN A 38 -0.43 -25.60 -2.52
CA GLN A 38 0.07 -26.86 -2.00
C GLN A 38 1.10 -27.52 -2.94
N ASN A 39 0.82 -27.52 -4.25
CA ASN A 39 1.74 -28.07 -5.25
C ASN A 39 3.02 -27.23 -5.42
N LEU A 40 2.98 -25.92 -5.13
CA LEU A 40 4.15 -25.06 -5.15
C LEU A 40 5.02 -25.30 -3.92
N GLU A 41 4.40 -25.36 -2.73
CA GLU A 41 5.09 -25.65 -1.46
C GLU A 41 5.70 -27.06 -1.42
N ALA A 42 5.03 -28.05 -2.02
CA ALA A 42 5.56 -29.40 -2.18
C ALA A 42 6.81 -29.50 -3.09
N GLY A 43 7.22 -28.40 -3.73
CA GLY A 43 8.45 -28.36 -4.53
C GLY A 43 8.45 -29.25 -5.76
N LYS A 44 7.25 -29.57 -6.29
CA LYS A 44 7.12 -30.49 -7.44
C LYS A 44 7.89 -29.94 -8.64
N GLU A 45 8.78 -30.74 -9.20
CA GLU A 45 9.62 -30.34 -10.33
C GLU A 45 8.76 -30.00 -11.56
N ARG A 46 9.11 -28.90 -12.24
CA ARG A 46 8.42 -28.45 -13.45
C ARG A 46 9.42 -27.97 -14.49
N GLN A 47 9.10 -28.23 -15.75
CA GLN A 47 9.91 -27.73 -16.88
C GLN A 47 9.83 -26.20 -17.02
N ARG A 48 8.66 -25.61 -16.72
CA ARG A 48 8.42 -24.17 -16.82
C ARG A 48 7.72 -23.63 -15.58
N GLN A 49 8.04 -22.38 -15.24
CA GLN A 49 7.34 -21.62 -14.20
C GLN A 49 5.90 -21.30 -14.63
N PRO A 50 4.89 -21.80 -13.90
CA PRO A 50 3.51 -21.46 -14.20
C PRO A 50 3.23 -19.99 -13.83
N PRO A 51 2.26 -19.35 -14.51
CA PRO A 51 1.91 -17.94 -14.25
C PRO A 51 1.40 -17.70 -12.82
N SER A 52 0.89 -18.75 -12.16
CA SER A 52 0.48 -18.72 -10.76
C SER A 52 1.62 -18.35 -9.80
N VAL A 53 2.88 -18.66 -10.14
CA VAL A 53 4.02 -18.29 -9.29
C VAL A 53 4.14 -16.77 -9.17
N LYS A 54 3.91 -16.03 -10.25
CA LYS A 54 3.95 -14.55 -10.22
C LYS A 54 2.84 -13.96 -9.35
N LYS A 55 1.66 -14.58 -9.36
CA LYS A 55 0.56 -14.16 -8.48
C LYS A 55 0.90 -14.44 -7.01
N VAL A 56 1.52 -15.59 -6.73
CA VAL A 56 1.99 -15.96 -5.38
C VAL A 56 3.12 -15.03 -4.90
N GLU A 57 4.08 -14.68 -5.77
CA GLU A 57 5.12 -13.66 -5.48
C GLU A 57 4.46 -12.35 -5.01
N ALA A 58 3.48 -11.86 -5.76
CA ALA A 58 2.77 -10.63 -5.42
C ALA A 58 2.03 -10.72 -4.08
N ALA A 59 1.33 -11.82 -3.81
CA ALA A 59 0.63 -12.03 -2.53
C ALA A 59 1.59 -12.15 -1.34
N LEU A 60 2.76 -12.77 -1.55
CA LEU A 60 3.85 -12.81 -0.56
C LEU A 60 4.58 -11.47 -0.44
N GLY A 61 4.27 -10.48 -1.28
CA GLY A 61 4.92 -9.17 -1.26
C GLY A 61 6.39 -9.29 -1.65
N TRP A 62 6.71 -10.18 -2.58
CA TRP A 62 8.02 -10.28 -3.20
C TRP A 62 8.10 -9.42 -4.46
N ALA A 63 9.29 -8.97 -4.80
CA ALA A 63 9.54 -8.28 -6.06
C ALA A 63 9.35 -9.26 -7.23
N PRO A 64 8.84 -8.80 -8.40
CA PRO A 64 8.72 -9.64 -9.58
C PRO A 64 10.04 -10.31 -9.95
N GLY A 65 10.05 -11.64 -10.13
CA GLY A 65 11.26 -12.41 -10.45
C GLY A 65 12.00 -12.96 -9.23
N SER A 66 11.51 -12.71 -8.01
CA SER A 66 12.09 -13.29 -6.79
C SER A 66 12.05 -14.81 -6.75
N ALA A 67 11.00 -15.44 -7.28
CA ALA A 67 10.92 -16.88 -7.39
C ALA A 67 11.93 -17.43 -8.39
N ASP A 68 12.28 -16.70 -9.45
CA ASP A 68 13.34 -17.11 -10.39
C ASP A 68 14.73 -17.01 -9.73
N ALA A 69 14.95 -15.96 -8.93
CA ALA A 69 16.14 -15.85 -8.09
C ALA A 69 16.26 -17.03 -7.11
N VAL A 70 15.17 -17.42 -6.45
CA VAL A 70 15.17 -18.59 -5.56
C VAL A 70 15.43 -19.90 -6.32
N LEU A 71 14.80 -20.09 -7.48
CA LEU A 71 15.00 -21.27 -8.33
C LEU A 71 16.45 -21.40 -8.83
N THR A 72 17.19 -20.30 -8.92
CA THR A 72 18.60 -20.25 -9.33
C THR A 72 19.59 -20.27 -8.16
N GLY A 73 19.09 -20.41 -6.92
CA GLY A 73 19.91 -20.54 -5.71
C GLY A 73 20.09 -19.24 -4.91
N GLY A 74 19.47 -18.15 -5.35
CA GLY A 74 19.39 -16.89 -4.59
C GLY A 74 18.29 -16.90 -3.52
N ASP A 75 18.01 -15.70 -3.01
CA ASP A 75 16.99 -15.44 -1.99
C ASP A 75 15.86 -14.56 -2.54
N PRO A 76 14.63 -14.69 -2.03
CA PRO A 76 13.52 -13.86 -2.50
C PRO A 76 13.73 -12.41 -2.07
N THR A 77 13.51 -11.48 -3.00
CA THR A 77 13.64 -10.05 -2.71
C THR A 77 12.29 -9.53 -2.20
N PRO A 78 12.22 -8.95 -0.98
CA PRO A 78 11.00 -8.30 -0.53
C PRO A 78 10.65 -7.17 -1.49
N LEU A 79 9.37 -7.06 -1.89
CA LEU A 79 8.88 -5.86 -2.53
C LEU A 79 9.03 -4.74 -1.49
N ALA A 80 9.97 -3.82 -1.73
CA ALA A 80 10.11 -2.64 -0.89
C ALA A 80 8.76 -1.94 -0.88
N LYS A 81 8.03 -2.04 0.23
CA LYS A 81 6.94 -1.12 0.51
C LYS A 81 7.63 0.26 0.47
N PRO A 82 7.11 1.27 -0.25
CA PRO A 82 7.57 2.63 -0.09
C PRO A 82 7.22 3.05 1.34
N GLY A 83 8.04 2.62 2.30
CA GLY A 83 8.18 3.28 3.58
C GLY A 83 8.93 4.59 3.32
N PRO A 84 8.74 5.60 4.17
CA PRO A 84 9.53 6.81 4.08
C PRO A 84 10.99 6.41 4.28
N SER A 85 11.77 6.45 3.20
CA SER A 85 13.20 6.14 3.21
C SER A 85 13.91 7.07 4.18
N ALA A 86 14.27 6.55 5.35
CA ALA A 86 15.29 7.14 6.18
C ALA A 86 16.66 6.75 5.60
N GLY A 87 17.34 7.71 4.98
CA GLY A 87 18.81 7.74 4.94
C GLY A 87 19.46 7.78 3.56
N GLY A 88 19.78 9.00 3.10
CA GLY A 88 21.13 9.28 2.58
C GLY A 88 21.34 9.38 1.07
N ALA A 89 20.87 10.46 0.44
CA ALA A 89 21.57 11.10 -0.68
C ALA A 89 21.12 12.57 -0.85
N LEU A 90 22.04 13.50 -0.54
CA LEU A 90 22.09 14.94 -0.84
C LEU A 90 21.07 15.89 -0.15
N PRO A 91 21.54 16.93 0.57
CA PRO A 91 20.71 18.06 0.96
C PRO A 91 20.60 19.01 -0.24
N GLY A 92 19.53 18.91 -1.02
CA GLY A 92 19.46 19.75 -2.21
C GLY A 92 18.18 19.78 -3.02
N GLU A 93 17.16 19.00 -2.71
CA GLU A 93 15.85 19.11 -3.37
C GLU A 93 14.81 18.56 -2.39
N GLY A 94 14.01 19.45 -1.82
CA GLY A 94 13.07 19.12 -0.76
C GLY A 94 12.08 18.02 -1.18
N ALA A 95 11.47 17.41 -0.18
CA ALA A 95 10.14 16.82 -0.32
C ALA A 95 9.30 17.71 -1.25
N ALA A 96 9.08 17.25 -2.48
CA ALA A 96 8.74 18.08 -3.62
C ALA A 96 7.56 19.04 -3.31
N GLY A 97 7.84 20.34 -3.24
CA GLY A 97 6.84 21.40 -3.33
C GLY A 97 6.06 21.80 -2.07
N LEU A 98 6.35 21.25 -0.88
CA LEU A 98 5.65 21.68 0.35
C LEU A 98 6.41 22.77 1.11
N PRO A 99 5.76 23.91 1.49
CA PRO A 99 6.38 24.92 2.34
C PRO A 99 6.83 24.35 3.68
N LEU A 100 7.97 24.81 4.21
CA LEU A 100 8.56 24.34 5.48
C LEU A 100 7.57 24.36 6.66
N ARG A 101 6.68 25.35 6.69
CA ARG A 101 5.65 25.45 7.73
C ARG A 101 4.68 24.26 7.73
N ILE A 102 4.38 23.70 6.56
CA ILE A 102 3.54 22.50 6.44
C ILE A 102 4.28 21.26 6.91
N LEU A 103 5.60 21.19 6.69
CA LEU A 103 6.44 20.09 7.19
C LEU A 103 6.64 20.14 8.72
N GLN A 104 6.57 21.33 9.32
CA GLN A 104 6.67 21.53 10.78
C GLN A 104 5.33 21.33 11.50
N GLU A 105 4.24 21.82 10.90
CA GLU A 105 2.94 21.13 11.03
C GLU A 105 3.12 19.69 10.49
N LEU A 106 2.19 18.75 10.36
CA LEU A 106 2.50 17.32 10.04
C LEU A 106 3.48 16.55 10.97
N SER A 107 4.67 17.06 11.29
CA SER A 107 5.63 16.48 12.24
C SER A 107 5.18 16.62 13.69
N ASP A 108 4.43 17.68 14.02
CA ASP A 108 3.94 17.92 15.37
C ASP A 108 2.57 17.25 15.62
N GLY A 109 2.54 16.14 16.37
CA GLY A 109 1.31 15.43 16.74
C GLY A 109 0.77 14.44 15.68
N PRO A 110 -0.20 13.58 16.06
CA PRO A 110 -0.70 12.53 15.18
C PRO A 110 -1.60 13.09 14.06
N LEU A 111 -1.36 12.62 12.83
CA LEU A 111 -2.23 12.86 11.69
C LEU A 111 -3.58 12.17 11.93
N LEU A 112 -4.68 12.93 11.89
CA LEU A 112 -6.02 12.39 12.14
C LEU A 112 -6.69 11.88 10.86
N ASP A 113 -6.64 12.66 9.78
CA ASP A 113 -7.25 12.29 8.50
C ASP A 113 -6.72 13.14 7.33
N THR A 114 -6.96 12.70 6.08
CA THR A 114 -6.58 13.43 4.86
C THR A 114 -7.65 13.27 3.76
N THR A 115 -8.13 14.38 3.19
CA THR A 115 -9.06 14.37 2.03
C THR A 115 -8.46 15.10 0.84
N VAL A 116 -8.67 14.54 -0.35
CA VAL A 116 -8.28 15.14 -1.64
C VAL A 116 -9.55 15.53 -2.38
N LEU A 117 -9.70 16.82 -2.69
CA LEU A 117 -10.79 17.35 -3.49
C LEU A 117 -10.24 17.72 -4.88
N PRO A 118 -10.90 17.30 -5.98
CA PRO A 118 -10.59 17.86 -7.28
C PRO A 118 -10.92 19.36 -7.30
N LEU A 119 -10.12 20.14 -8.00
CA LEU A 119 -10.44 21.51 -8.39
C LEU A 119 -10.53 21.54 -9.92
N SER A 120 -11.19 22.54 -10.49
CA SER A 120 -11.35 22.67 -11.95
C SER A 120 -10.00 22.48 -12.69
N GLY A 121 -9.98 21.62 -13.71
CA GLY A 121 -8.76 21.24 -14.44
C GLY A 121 -7.95 20.13 -13.76
N ASP A 122 -6.61 20.20 -13.85
CA ASP A 122 -5.68 19.21 -13.24
C ASP A 122 -5.30 19.56 -11.78
N SER A 123 -5.93 20.58 -11.21
CA SER A 123 -5.63 21.06 -9.86
C SER A 123 -6.30 20.19 -8.81
N ARG A 124 -5.61 19.94 -7.70
CA ARG A 124 -6.11 19.11 -6.59
C ARG A 124 -5.86 19.82 -5.27
N MET A 125 -6.87 19.88 -4.41
CA MET A 125 -6.76 20.43 -3.06
C MET A 125 -6.60 19.27 -2.06
N VAL A 126 -5.59 19.35 -1.20
CA VAL A 126 -5.34 18.37 -0.14
C VAL A 126 -5.58 19.02 1.21
N ILE A 127 -6.51 18.49 2.00
CA ILE A 127 -6.81 18.96 3.35
C ILE A 127 -6.28 17.93 4.34
N VAL A 128 -5.42 18.41 5.25
CA VAL A 128 -4.81 17.60 6.30
C VAL A 128 -5.35 18.05 7.65
N VAL A 129 -5.92 17.10 8.40
CA VAL A 129 -6.45 17.35 9.75
C VAL A 129 -5.49 16.81 10.79
N LYS A 130 -5.07 17.68 11.72
CA LYS A 130 -4.17 17.34 12.82
C LYS A 130 -4.93 17.31 14.15
N GLY A 131 -4.60 16.33 14.97
CA GLY A 131 -5.09 16.22 16.33
C GLY A 131 -4.14 16.90 17.30
N ALA A 132 -4.64 17.26 18.47
CA ALA A 132 -3.76 17.69 19.56
C ALA A 132 -2.80 16.54 19.93
N PRO A 133 -1.53 16.83 20.24
CA PRO A 133 -0.51 15.80 20.51
C PRO A 133 -0.85 14.90 21.70
N ASP A 134 -1.59 15.42 22.69
CA ASP A 134 -2.05 14.70 23.89
C ASP A 134 -3.58 14.48 23.90
N ALA A 135 -4.21 14.41 22.72
CA ALA A 135 -5.65 14.24 22.63
C ALA A 135 -6.09 12.90 23.25
N SER A 136 -7.06 12.97 24.17
CA SER A 136 -7.69 11.76 24.70
C SER A 136 -8.51 11.06 23.60
N PRO A 137 -8.78 9.75 23.72
CA PRO A 137 -9.57 9.01 22.72
C PRO A 137 -10.94 9.63 22.43
N ASP A 138 -11.58 10.23 23.43
CA ASP A 138 -12.85 10.93 23.26
C ASP A 138 -12.69 12.29 22.57
N GLN A 139 -11.55 12.97 22.75
CA GLN A 139 -11.22 14.20 22.02
C GLN A 139 -10.99 13.87 20.54
N ILE A 140 -10.19 12.85 20.24
CA ILE A 140 -9.96 12.36 18.88
C ILE A 140 -11.29 12.00 18.21
N ARG A 141 -12.17 11.27 18.89
CA ARG A 141 -13.50 10.92 18.36
C ARG A 141 -14.35 12.17 18.06
N ARG A 142 -14.34 13.17 18.93
CA ARG A 142 -15.05 14.45 18.70
C ARG A 142 -14.50 15.20 17.49
N ASP A 143 -13.17 15.27 17.39
CA ASP A 143 -12.48 15.97 16.30
C ASP A 143 -12.78 15.29 14.95
N LEU A 144 -12.79 13.95 14.91
CA LEU A 144 -13.18 13.18 13.72
C LEU A 144 -14.66 13.37 13.34
N ILE A 145 -15.59 13.46 14.32
CA ILE A 145 -17.00 13.75 14.04
C ILE A 145 -17.19 15.16 13.50
N ALA A 146 -16.46 16.14 14.05
CA ALA A 146 -16.47 17.51 13.54
C ALA A 146 -15.91 17.57 12.10
N TRP A 147 -14.84 16.82 11.84
CA TRP A 147 -14.27 16.70 10.50
C TRP A 147 -15.24 16.06 9.50
N ALA A 148 -15.90 14.95 9.86
CA ALA A 148 -16.87 14.29 8.98
C ALA A 148 -18.02 15.25 8.54
N LYS A 149 -18.46 16.14 9.43
CA LYS A 149 -19.43 17.19 9.10
C LYS A 149 -18.85 18.22 8.13
N ALA A 150 -17.62 18.68 8.35
CA ALA A 150 -16.93 19.62 7.48
C ALA A 150 -16.66 19.04 6.07
N GLN A 151 -16.25 17.77 6.01
CA GLN A 151 -16.02 17.03 4.77
C GLN A 151 -17.28 16.98 3.90
N SER A 152 -18.46 16.75 4.50
CA SER A 152 -19.74 16.74 3.76
C SER A 152 -20.06 18.12 3.14
N VAL A 153 -19.78 19.21 3.85
CA VAL A 153 -19.96 20.57 3.31
C VAL A 153 -19.01 20.83 2.15
N LEU A 154 -17.74 20.43 2.29
CA LEU A 154 -16.72 20.61 1.26
C LEU A 154 -17.01 19.81 -0.02
N GLN A 155 -17.55 18.59 0.10
CA GLN A 155 -17.95 17.78 -1.05
C GLN A 155 -19.18 18.34 -1.78
N ASN A 156 -20.09 19.01 -1.05
CA ASN A 156 -21.24 19.66 -1.66
C ASN A 156 -20.85 20.93 -2.44
N LEU A 157 -19.74 21.59 -2.08
CA LEU A 157 -19.21 22.73 -2.84
C LEU A 157 -18.64 22.31 -4.20
N ASP A 158 -18.06 21.11 -4.30
CA ASP A 158 -17.55 20.54 -5.56
C ASP A 158 -18.68 20.24 -6.58
N HIS A 159 -19.88 19.91 -6.10
CA HIS A 159 -21.05 19.63 -6.95
C HIS A 159 -21.82 20.89 -7.37
N GLY A 160 -21.40 22.09 -6.94
CA GLY A 160 -22.14 23.35 -7.09
C GLY A 160 -22.00 24.08 -8.43
N ASP A 161 -21.00 23.75 -9.25
CA ASP A 161 -20.73 24.45 -10.53
C ASP A 161 -21.66 24.01 -11.69
N GLY A 162 -22.83 23.44 -11.38
CA GLY A 162 -23.83 23.02 -12.36
C GLY A 162 -25.12 23.83 -12.37
N THR A 163 -25.31 24.80 -11.46
CA THR A 163 -26.59 25.52 -11.35
C THR A 163 -26.41 27.01 -11.12
N SER A 164 -26.38 27.77 -12.21
CA SER A 164 -26.92 29.15 -12.32
C SER A 164 -27.15 29.42 -13.81
N GLU A 165 -28.41 29.50 -14.26
CA GLU A 165 -29.07 30.78 -14.61
C GLU A 165 -28.95 31.02 -16.13
N THR A 166 -29.96 31.24 -16.98
CA THR A 166 -31.37 31.63 -16.89
C THR A 166 -32.06 31.39 -18.24
N ALA A 167 -33.40 31.31 -18.17
CA ALA A 167 -34.39 31.80 -19.14
C ALA A 167 -33.89 32.36 -20.50
N ASN A 168 -34.37 31.76 -21.59
CA ASN A 168 -35.34 32.38 -22.50
C ASN A 168 -35.99 31.31 -23.38
#